data_AF-A0A1Q8CZ24-F1
#
_entry.id   AF-A0A1Q8CZ24-F1
#
_cell.length_a   1.000
_cell.length_b   1.000
_cell.length_c   1.000
_cell.angle_alpha   90.00
_cell.angle_beta   90.00
_cell.angle_gamma   90.00
#
_symmetry.space_group_name_H-M   'P 1'
#
loop_
_entity.id
_entity.type
_entity.pdbx_description
1 polymer ?
#
loop_
_entity_poly.entity_id
_entity_poly.type
_entity_poly.pdbx_seq_one_letter_code
_entity_poly.pdbx_strand_id
1 'polypeptide(L)'
;MKGWVRTLRRSLAEATVIDVVSLLSAIFNEAVDEELVAANPCRRLRLRGGEDNERPIANPGQVAELAARVSSLDGVMIITAACTGMRWGELVGLQWSRVDLAGGVLVIAAEDGARHGRRVGADRAGSAFP
;
A
#
# COMPACT_ATOMS: atom_id res chain seq x y z
N MET A 1 -5.58 -19.90 -21.52
CA MET A 1 -5.13 -18.63 -20.91
C MET A 1 -5.75 -17.37 -21.51
N LYS A 2 -5.53 -17.00 -22.79
CA LYS A 2 -6.07 -15.74 -23.35
C LYS A 2 -7.59 -15.56 -23.20
N GLY A 3 -8.36 -16.65 -23.40
CA GLY A 3 -9.82 -16.63 -23.19
C GLY A 3 -10.22 -16.35 -21.74
N TRP A 4 -9.49 -16.89 -20.76
CA TRP A 4 -9.72 -16.65 -19.33
C TRP A 4 -9.42 -15.20 -18.94
N VAL A 5 -8.32 -14.63 -19.45
CA VAL A 5 -8.00 -13.19 -19.28
C VAL A 5 -9.14 -12.32 -19.80
N ARG A 6 -9.71 -12.68 -20.96
CA ARG A 6 -10.86 -11.94 -21.52
C ARG A 6 -12.09 -12.02 -20.60
N THR A 7 -12.31 -13.14 -19.94
CA THR A 7 -13.37 -13.27 -18.93
C THR A 7 -13.10 -12.39 -17.72
N LEU A 8 -11.86 -12.36 -17.19
CA LEU A 8 -11.50 -11.52 -16.04
C LEU A 8 -11.70 -10.02 -16.34
N ARG A 9 -11.33 -9.57 -17.54
CA ARG A 9 -11.52 -8.17 -17.97
C ARG A 9 -12.98 -7.72 -18.04
N ARG A 10 -13.95 -8.64 -18.00
CA ARG A 10 -15.38 -8.27 -17.97
C ARG A 10 -15.84 -7.81 -16.59
N SER A 11 -15.11 -8.16 -15.52
CA SER A 11 -15.52 -7.91 -14.14
C SER A 11 -14.44 -7.28 -13.26
N LEU A 12 -13.20 -7.14 -13.74
CA LEU A 12 -12.07 -6.59 -12.99
C LEU A 12 -11.40 -5.44 -13.74
N ALA A 13 -10.78 -4.53 -12.99
CA ALA A 13 -9.93 -3.48 -13.55
C ALA A 13 -8.68 -4.09 -14.21
N GLU A 14 -8.15 -3.41 -15.23
CA GLU A 14 -6.99 -3.90 -16.00
C GLU A 14 -5.77 -4.18 -15.11
N ALA A 15 -5.48 -3.27 -14.16
CA ALA A 15 -4.41 -3.46 -13.18
C ALA A 15 -4.60 -4.76 -12.37
N THR A 16 -5.83 -5.02 -11.89
CA THR A 16 -6.13 -6.25 -11.16
C THR A 16 -5.96 -7.50 -12.02
N VAL A 17 -6.33 -7.46 -13.31
CA VAL A 17 -6.12 -8.58 -14.22
C VAL A 17 -4.62 -8.86 -14.42
N ILE A 18 -3.81 -7.80 -14.53
CA ILE A 18 -2.35 -7.90 -14.64
C ILE A 18 -1.75 -8.53 -13.39
N ASP A 19 -2.16 -8.10 -12.19
CA ASP A 19 -1.68 -8.66 -10.93
C ASP A 19 -2.02 -10.14 -10.81
N VAL A 20 -3.27 -10.50 -11.11
CA VAL A 20 -3.74 -11.91 -11.06
C VAL A 20 -2.93 -12.79 -12.01
N VAL A 21 -2.71 -12.34 -13.25
CA VAL A 21 -1.93 -13.08 -14.23
C VAL A 21 -0.44 -13.16 -13.86
N SER A 22 0.12 -12.09 -13.29
CA SER A 22 1.51 -12.06 -12.84
C SER A 22 1.74 -13.02 -11.69
N LEU A 23 0.84 -13.03 -10.69
CA LEU A 23 0.86 -13.98 -9.60
C LEU A 23 0.75 -15.42 -10.10
N LEU A 24 -0.21 -15.69 -10.99
CA LEU A 24 -0.38 -17.03 -11.56
C LEU A 24 0.86 -17.47 -12.36
N SER A 25 1.48 -16.55 -13.09
CA SER A 25 2.73 -16.82 -13.80
C SER A 25 3.88 -17.14 -12.85
N ALA A 26 3.97 -16.47 -11.69
CA ALA A 26 4.98 -16.76 -10.68
C ALA A 26 4.79 -18.16 -10.08
N ILE A 27 3.54 -18.53 -9.74
CA ILE A 27 3.18 -19.87 -9.25
C ILE A 27 3.59 -20.95 -10.26
N PHE A 28 3.28 -20.75 -11.55
CA PHE A 28 3.63 -21.71 -12.59
C PHE A 28 5.12 -21.73 -12.94
N ASN A 29 5.88 -20.67 -12.65
CA ASN A 29 7.34 -20.74 -12.79
C ASN A 29 7.92 -21.66 -11.72
N GLU A 30 7.52 -21.48 -10.46
CA GLU A 30 7.95 -22.35 -9.36
C GLU A 30 7.60 -23.82 -9.64
N ALA A 31 6.36 -24.08 -10.09
CA ALA A 31 5.94 -25.44 -10.42
C ALA A 31 6.70 -26.07 -11.60
N VAL A 32 7.25 -25.26 -12.51
CA VAL A 32 8.14 -25.76 -13.59
C VAL A 32 9.52 -26.06 -13.04
N ASP A 33 10.04 -25.19 -12.15
CA ASP A 33 11.34 -25.35 -11.53
C ASP A 33 11.38 -26.58 -10.61
N GLU A 34 10.26 -26.92 -9.96
CA GLU A 34 10.06 -28.17 -9.22
C GLU A 34 9.66 -29.37 -10.10
N GLU A 35 9.65 -29.22 -11.43
CA GLU A 35 9.28 -30.26 -12.41
C GLU A 35 7.85 -30.84 -12.24
N LEU A 36 6.98 -30.17 -11.48
CA LEU A 36 5.58 -30.57 -11.26
C LEU A 36 4.73 -30.40 -12.52
N VAL A 37 5.09 -29.44 -13.37
CA VAL A 37 4.46 -29.20 -14.67
C VAL A 37 5.52 -28.95 -15.75
N ALA A 38 5.22 -29.37 -16.99
CA ALA A 38 6.17 -29.26 -18.08
C ALA A 38 6.43 -27.81 -18.56
N ALA A 39 5.47 -26.90 -18.37
CA ALA A 39 5.59 -25.53 -18.85
C ALA A 39 4.61 -24.57 -18.17
N ASN A 40 5.04 -23.30 -18.05
CA ASN A 40 4.18 -22.21 -17.58
C ASN A 40 3.22 -21.74 -18.71
N PRO A 41 1.89 -21.88 -18.55
CA PRO A 41 0.89 -21.49 -19.54
C PRO A 41 0.75 -19.96 -19.70
N CYS A 42 1.26 -19.17 -18.75
CA CYS A 42 1.27 -17.71 -18.77
C CYS A 42 2.50 -17.13 -19.49
N ARG A 43 3.52 -17.93 -19.80
CA ARG A 43 4.83 -17.46 -20.32
C ARG A 43 4.75 -16.55 -21.56
N ARG A 44 3.74 -16.73 -22.41
CA ARG A 44 3.54 -15.96 -23.66
C ARG A 44 2.47 -14.88 -23.54
N LEU A 45 1.92 -14.66 -22.34
CA LEU A 45 0.89 -13.67 -22.10
C LEU A 45 1.53 -12.33 -21.78
N ARG A 46 1.52 -11.41 -22.76
CA ARG A 46 1.98 -10.04 -22.56
C ARG A 46 0.77 -9.16 -22.28
N LEU A 47 0.57 -8.83 -21.01
CA LEU A 47 -0.37 -7.79 -20.62
C LEU A 47 0.41 -6.48 -20.50
N ARG A 48 -0.11 -5.40 -21.08
CA ARG A 48 0.43 -4.06 -20.91
C ARG A 48 -0.55 -3.32 -20.01
N GLY A 49 -0.02 -2.64 -18.99
CA GLY A 49 -0.79 -1.69 -18.20
C GLY A 49 -1.47 -0.67 -19.11
N GLY A 50 -2.67 -0.24 -18.71
CA GLY A 50 -3.23 1.00 -19.23
C GLY A 50 -2.36 2.19 -18.82
N GLU A 51 -2.66 3.37 -19.36
CA GLU A 51 -2.06 4.60 -18.85
C GLU A 51 -2.41 4.74 -17.37
N ASP A 52 -1.39 4.87 -16.52
CA ASP A 52 -1.60 5.20 -15.13
C ASP A 52 -2.22 6.60 -15.09
N ASN A 53 -3.50 6.67 -14.74
CA ASN A 53 -4.11 7.94 -14.38
C ASN A 53 -3.45 8.40 -13.08
N GLU A 54 -2.46 9.27 -13.21
CA GLU A 54 -1.77 9.83 -12.06
C GLU A 54 -2.80 10.52 -11.16
N ARG A 55 -2.79 10.14 -9.88
CA ARG A 55 -3.73 10.71 -8.93
C ARG A 55 -3.37 12.19 -8.73
N PRO A 56 -4.34 13.11 -8.83
CA PRO A 56 -4.05 14.53 -8.62
C PRO A 56 -3.54 14.75 -7.19
N ILE A 57 -2.48 15.55 -7.07
CA ILE A 57 -1.86 15.90 -5.78
C ILE A 57 -2.51 17.19 -5.29
N ALA A 58 -3.01 17.17 -4.05
CA ALA A 58 -3.57 18.35 -3.42
C ALA A 58 -2.47 19.37 -3.10
N ASN A 59 -2.68 20.63 -3.47
CA ASN A 59 -1.81 21.72 -3.04
C ASN A 59 -2.11 22.14 -1.58
N PRO A 60 -1.23 22.90 -0.91
CA PRO A 60 -1.43 23.29 0.49
C PRO A 60 -2.75 24.04 0.77
N GLY A 61 -3.23 24.85 -0.17
CA GLY A 61 -4.52 25.54 -0.06
C GLY A 61 -5.70 24.57 -0.10
N GLN A 62 -5.65 23.57 -0.99
CA GLN A 62 -6.67 22.52 -1.06
C GLN A 62 -6.68 21.63 0.18
N VAL A 63 -5.52 21.36 0.78
CA VAL A 63 -5.42 20.63 2.05
C VAL A 63 -6.10 21.40 3.17
N ALA A 64 -5.80 22.70 3.31
CA ALA A 64 -6.41 23.55 4.32
C ALA A 64 -7.94 23.66 4.14
N GLU A 65 -8.39 23.82 2.89
CA GLU A 65 -9.81 23.86 2.55
C GLU A 65 -10.52 22.53 2.88
N LEU A 66 -9.91 21.40 2.56
CA LEU A 66 -10.46 20.09 2.86
C LEU A 66 -10.56 19.86 4.38
N ALA A 67 -9.51 20.22 5.13
CA ALA A 67 -9.48 20.11 6.58
C ALA A 67 -10.55 20.98 7.26
N ALA A 68 -10.86 22.16 6.71
CA ALA A 68 -11.89 23.04 7.24
C ALA A 68 -13.33 22.57 6.97
N ARG A 69 -13.53 21.63 6.02
CA ARG A 69 -14.86 21.12 5.62
C ARG A 69 -15.30 19.88 6.41
N VAL A 70 -14.41 19.28 7.19
CA VAL A 70 -14.67 18.04 7.95
C VAL A 70 -14.71 18.32 9.46
N SER A 71 -14.92 17.28 10.26
CA SER A 71 -14.84 17.42 11.72
C SER A 71 -13.44 17.88 12.14
N SER A 72 -13.31 18.52 13.31
CA SER A 72 -12.02 19.00 13.81
C SER A 72 -10.98 17.87 13.92
N LEU A 73 -11.40 16.67 14.33
CA LEU A 73 -10.53 15.50 14.44
C LEU A 73 -10.04 15.02 13.07
N ASP A 74 -10.95 14.93 12.09
CA ASP A 74 -10.60 14.53 10.72
C ASP A 74 -9.72 15.59 10.05
N GLY A 75 -9.97 16.87 10.33
CA GLY A 75 -9.16 17.98 9.84
C GLY A 75 -7.71 17.91 10.35
N VAL A 76 -7.52 17.60 11.63
CA VAL A 76 -6.18 17.35 12.19
C VAL A 76 -5.51 16.18 11.46
N MET A 77 -6.22 15.06 11.24
CA MET A 77 -5.66 13.93 10.49
C MET A 77 -5.22 14.30 9.07
N ILE A 78 -6.03 15.08 8.35
CA ILE A 78 -5.71 15.55 6.99
C ILE A 78 -4.45 16.40 6.98
N ILE A 79 -4.37 17.38 7.91
CA ILE A 79 -3.21 18.26 8.02
C ILE A 79 -1.96 17.45 8.38
N THR A 80 -2.06 16.56 9.37
CA THR A 80 -0.94 15.69 9.77
C THR A 80 -0.46 14.83 8.60
N ALA A 81 -1.37 14.17 7.87
CA ALA A 81 -1.02 13.36 6.71
C ALA A 81 -0.31 14.18 5.61
N ALA A 82 -0.81 15.38 5.32
CA ALA A 82 -0.25 16.25 4.30
C ALA A 82 1.12 16.82 4.68
N CYS A 83 1.34 17.14 5.96
CA CYS A 83 2.60 17.72 6.43
C CYS A 83 3.71 16.69 6.66
N THR A 84 3.36 15.45 7.00
CA THR A 84 4.33 14.41 7.39
C THR A 84 4.55 13.33 6.34
N GLY A 85 3.61 13.15 5.41
CA GLY A 85 3.64 12.06 4.43
C GLY A 85 3.35 10.67 5.03
N MET A 86 2.83 10.61 6.26
CA MET A 86 2.46 9.35 6.92
C MET A 86 1.47 8.53 6.08
N ARG A 87 1.68 7.22 6.03
CA ARG A 87 0.72 6.29 5.43
C ARG A 87 -0.53 6.22 6.31
N TRP A 88 -1.67 5.91 5.70
CA TRP A 88 -2.95 5.75 6.43
C TRP A 88 -2.81 4.83 7.65
N GLY A 89 -2.11 3.70 7.51
CA GLY A 89 -1.89 2.75 8.60
C GLY A 89 -1.03 3.30 9.76
N GLU A 90 -0.12 4.22 9.47
CA GLU A 90 0.74 4.87 10.47
C GLU A 90 -0.03 5.95 11.22
N LEU A 91 -0.85 6.72 10.49
CA LEU A 91 -1.67 7.79 11.06
C LEU A 91 -2.72 7.24 12.02
N VAL A 92 -3.47 6.21 11.60
CA VAL A 92 -4.50 5.60 12.46
C VAL A 92 -3.90 4.74 13.58
N GLY A 93 -2.64 4.32 13.45
CA GLY A 93 -1.91 3.55 14.45
C GLY A 93 -1.12 4.41 15.43
N LEU A 94 -1.11 5.73 15.26
CA LEU A 94 -0.34 6.64 16.10
C LEU A 94 -0.87 6.64 17.53
N GLN A 95 0.04 6.45 18.50
CA GLN A 95 -0.30 6.45 19.93
C GLN A 95 0.19 7.73 20.59
N TRP A 96 -0.57 8.24 21.57
CA TRP A 96 -0.20 9.44 22.33
C TRP A 96 1.18 9.37 22.99
N SER A 97 1.62 8.20 23.43
CA SER A 97 2.98 7.97 23.96
C SER A 97 4.10 8.22 22.95
N ARG A 98 3.77 8.38 21.66
CA ARG A 98 4.70 8.62 20.55
C ARG A 98 4.53 10.00 19.92
N VAL A 99 3.80 10.89 20.59
CA VAL A 99 3.54 12.26 20.15
C VAL A 99 4.22 13.22 21.12
N ASP A 100 5.31 13.84 20.67
CA ASP A 100 5.93 14.96 21.38
C ASP A 100 5.53 16.27 20.71
N LEU A 101 4.49 16.91 21.24
CA LEU A 101 4.02 18.21 20.75
C LEU A 101 4.95 19.37 21.13
N ALA A 102 5.75 19.23 22.19
CA ALA A 102 6.67 20.27 22.62
C ALA A 102 7.91 20.31 21.72
N GLY A 103 8.42 19.13 21.34
CA GLY A 103 9.51 18.97 20.38
C GLY A 103 9.05 18.97 18.92
N GLY A 104 7.74 18.86 18.65
CA GLY A 104 7.19 18.78 17.29
C GLY A 104 7.55 17.46 16.58
N VAL A 105 7.68 16.37 17.35
CA VAL A 105 8.14 15.06 16.86
C VAL A 105 7.02 14.03 16.95
N LEU A 106 6.79 13.30 15.86
CA LEU A 106 5.92 12.13 15.81
C LEU A 106 6.79 10.89 15.55
N VAL A 107 6.72 9.90 16.45
CA VAL A 107 7.50 8.66 16.33
C VAL A 107 6.63 7.55 15.74
N ILE A 108 7.03 7.04 14.57
CA ILE A 108 6.37 5.90 13.91
C ILE A 108 7.16 4.65 14.25
N ALA A 109 6.63 3.77 15.10
CA ALA A 109 7.32 2.52 15.37
C ALA A 109 7.09 1.50 14.26
N ALA A 110 8.14 0.75 13.94
CA ALA A 110 8.11 -0.31 12.96
C ALA A 110 7.10 -1.42 13.33
N GLU A 111 6.85 -1.66 14.63
CA GLU A 111 5.89 -2.67 15.09
C GLU A 111 4.40 -2.33 14.83
N ASP A 112 4.05 -1.04 14.82
CA ASP A 112 2.65 -0.58 14.80
C ASP A 112 2.29 0.21 13.53
N GLY A 113 3.25 0.88 12.90
CA GLY A 113 3.03 1.73 11.72
C GLY A 113 2.79 0.94 10.42
N ALA A 114 3.21 -0.33 10.37
CA ALA A 114 3.10 -1.14 9.17
C ALA A 114 1.98 -2.19 9.27
N ARG A 115 0.70 -1.75 9.28
CA ARG A 115 -0.40 -2.69 8.97
C ARG A 115 -0.36 -3.23 7.53
N HIS A 116 0.55 -2.73 6.70
CA HIS A 116 0.82 -3.25 5.36
C HIS A 116 2.33 -3.37 5.07
N GLY A 117 3.00 -4.23 5.82
CA GLY A 117 4.35 -4.71 5.54
C GLY A 117 4.54 -6.03 6.26
N ARG A 118 4.79 -7.11 5.52
CA ARG A 118 5.05 -8.44 6.08
C ARG A 118 6.16 -8.34 7.14
N ARG A 119 5.88 -8.85 8.34
CA ARG A 119 6.87 -9.04 9.41
C ARG A 119 7.99 -9.94 8.88
N VAL A 120 9.20 -9.42 8.75
CA VAL A 120 10.40 -10.25 8.86
C VAL A 120 10.88 -10.04 10.29
N GLY A 121 10.92 -11.14 11.05
CA GLY A 121 11.17 -11.10 12.48
C GLY A 121 12.45 -10.35 12.82
N ALA A 122 12.36 -9.44 13.79
CA ALA A 122 13.51 -8.99 14.54
C ALA A 122 13.13 -9.06 16.02
N ASP A 123 13.93 -9.84 16.74
CA ASP A 123 13.81 -10.09 18.16
C ASP A 123 13.88 -8.81 19.00
N ARG A 124 13.27 -8.92 20.18
CA ARG A 124 13.16 -7.95 21.26
C ARG A 124 14.44 -7.13 21.48
N ALA A 125 14.30 -5.81 21.53
CA ALA A 125 15.00 -4.98 22.51
C ALA A 125 14.18 -3.70 22.73
N GLY A 126 13.63 -3.56 23.94
CA GLY A 126 12.98 -2.33 24.35
C GLY A 126 13.98 -1.17 24.41
N SER A 127 13.51 0.02 24.05
CA SER A 127 14.01 1.25 24.64
C SER A 127 12.85 2.21 24.79
N ALA A 128 12.61 2.60 26.04
CA ALA A 128 11.75 3.71 26.40
C ALA A 128 12.41 5.00 25.91
N PHE A 129 11.62 5.90 25.34
CA PHE A 129 12.03 7.29 25.15
C PHE A 129 11.89 8.04 26.50
N PRO A 130 12.76 9.03 26.78
CA PRO A 130 12.76 9.82 28.01
C PRO A 130 11.51 10.71 28.15
#